data_AF-A0A4R6UHJ1-F1
#
_entry.id   AF-A0A4R6UHJ1-F1
#
_cell.length_a   1.000
_cell.length_b   1.000
_cell.length_c   1.000
_cell.angle_alpha   90.00
_cell.angle_beta   90.00
_cell.angle_gamma   90.00
#
_symmetry.space_group_name_H-M   'P 1'
#
loop_
_entity.id
_entity.type
_entity.pdbx_description
1 polymer ?
#
loop_
_entity_poly.entity_id
_entity_poly.type
_entity_poly.pdbx_seq_one_letter_code
_entity_poly.pdbx_strand_id
1 'polypeptide(L)'
;MTQAVPITVANGDGIGPEIMEATLRVLKAAGAAIAPEFIEIGEKQYLAGHSSGIAPEAWESLRRTKVFLKAPITTPQGGGFKSLNVTIRKTLGLYANVRPCVSYAPYVKTLHPKMDLVIIRENEEDLYAGIEHRQTDEVFQCLKLITRPGCEKIVRYAFEYARANGRKKVTCMTKDNIMKMTDGLFHKVFDEIAPEYPEIQTDHMIIDIGAARLATRPDLFDVIVTPNLYGDILSDIAAELTGSVGLAPSANIGEHVAMFEAIHGSAPDIAGKGIANPSGLLLAAVMMLVHIGQAEAAARIHNAWLSAIEDGVHTAELHSHLSIGRPFGSMDFADAVIDRLGNLPQKLTPVSYAGARPMRVPAAAPEAPQRASEPAQKALVGIDVFVHAAHTRPDALAERLKACTPAGLELQVITNRGVKVWPGGFPETFCTDHWRCRFVAAGDEPLQHGALVALMSELAAQGIDFIKTENLCTFDGARGFALAQGQ
;
A
#
# COMPACT_ATOMS: atom_id res chain seq x y z
N MET A 1 13.35 -3.35 -36.81
CA MET A 1 12.49 -2.44 -36.01
C MET A 1 11.94 -3.25 -34.86
N THR A 2 12.05 -2.76 -33.62
CA THR A 2 11.46 -3.41 -32.45
C THR A 2 9.94 -3.46 -32.64
N GLN A 3 9.32 -4.63 -32.43
CA GLN A 3 7.86 -4.75 -32.51
C GLN A 3 7.21 -3.89 -31.42
N ALA A 4 6.16 -3.14 -31.76
CA ALA A 4 5.45 -2.32 -30.80
C ALA A 4 4.78 -3.20 -29.74
N VAL A 5 4.98 -2.87 -28.45
CA VAL A 5 4.39 -3.59 -27.32
C VAL A 5 2.99 -3.05 -27.04
N PRO A 6 1.93 -3.88 -27.06
CA PRO A 6 0.59 -3.44 -26.66
C PRO A 6 0.56 -2.99 -25.20
N ILE A 7 -0.02 -1.82 -24.94
CA ILE A 7 -0.24 -1.30 -23.58
C ILE A 7 -1.67 -0.77 -23.46
N THR A 8 -2.28 -0.91 -22.30
CA THR A 8 -3.54 -0.22 -21.99
C THR A 8 -3.23 1.18 -21.47
N VAL A 9 -4.01 2.18 -21.90
CA VAL A 9 -3.85 3.57 -21.47
C VAL A 9 -5.17 4.14 -20.98
N ALA A 10 -5.15 4.82 -19.84
CA ALA A 10 -6.29 5.57 -19.32
C ALA A 10 -5.92 7.01 -18.97
N ASN A 11 -6.67 7.95 -19.53
CA ASN A 11 -6.45 9.39 -19.32
C ASN A 11 -6.87 9.88 -17.93
N GLY A 12 -7.64 9.08 -17.18
CA GLY A 12 -8.07 9.44 -15.83
C GLY A 12 -8.95 10.70 -15.76
N ASP A 13 -8.96 11.33 -14.59
CA ASP A 13 -9.79 12.48 -14.25
C ASP A 13 -8.95 13.71 -13.87
N GLY A 14 -9.57 14.90 -13.83
CA GLY A 14 -8.92 16.15 -13.40
C GLY A 14 -7.76 16.55 -14.31
N ILE A 15 -6.55 16.67 -13.76
CA ILE A 15 -5.31 16.93 -14.55
C ILE A 15 -4.86 15.74 -15.39
N GLY A 16 -5.47 14.56 -15.22
CA GLY A 16 -5.05 13.33 -15.87
C GLY A 16 -4.89 13.44 -17.40
N PRO A 17 -5.90 13.96 -18.14
CA PRO A 17 -5.81 14.09 -19.58
C PRO A 17 -4.65 14.96 -20.07
N GLU A 18 -4.38 16.11 -19.44
CA GLU A 18 -3.31 17.03 -19.87
C GLU A 18 -1.91 16.43 -19.65
N ILE A 19 -1.68 15.78 -18.51
CA ILE A 19 -0.38 15.16 -18.25
C ILE A 19 -0.17 13.88 -19.05
N MET A 20 -1.24 13.15 -19.37
CA MET A 20 -1.18 11.96 -20.24
C MET A 20 -0.85 12.36 -21.68
N GLU A 21 -1.48 13.41 -22.20
CA GLU A 21 -1.17 13.93 -23.53
C GLU A 21 0.31 14.34 -23.64
N ALA A 22 0.80 15.12 -22.67
CA ALA A 22 2.20 15.50 -22.55
C ALA A 22 3.13 14.28 -22.52
N THR A 23 2.80 13.27 -21.70
CA THR A 23 3.59 12.03 -21.57
C THR A 23 3.66 11.24 -22.87
N LEU A 24 2.51 10.97 -23.52
CA LEU A 24 2.44 10.21 -24.76
C LEU A 24 3.18 10.91 -25.91
N ARG A 25 3.16 12.26 -25.93
CA ARG A 25 3.89 13.05 -26.91
C ARG A 25 5.41 12.85 -26.78
N VAL A 26 5.94 12.90 -25.55
CA VAL A 26 7.36 12.65 -25.27
C VAL A 26 7.75 11.20 -25.63
N LEU A 27 6.93 10.21 -25.23
CA LEU A 27 7.15 8.79 -25.57
C LEU A 27 7.26 8.59 -27.09
N LYS A 28 6.33 9.18 -27.85
CA LYS A 28 6.31 9.10 -29.31
C LYS A 28 7.56 9.75 -29.93
N ALA A 29 7.91 10.95 -29.49
CA ALA A 29 9.08 11.68 -30.00
C ALA A 29 10.40 10.94 -29.71
N ALA A 30 10.49 10.25 -28.56
CA ALA A 30 11.66 9.47 -28.17
C ALA A 30 11.79 8.11 -28.90
N GLY A 31 10.81 7.76 -29.74
CA GLY A 31 10.79 6.51 -30.50
C GLY A 31 10.39 5.29 -29.68
N ALA A 32 9.58 5.46 -28.62
CA ALA A 32 9.04 4.33 -27.87
C ALA A 32 8.17 3.44 -28.78
N ALA A 33 8.49 2.15 -28.84
CA ALA A 33 7.77 1.16 -29.63
C ALA A 33 6.58 0.61 -28.81
N ILE A 34 5.54 1.42 -28.62
CA ILE A 34 4.31 1.05 -27.90
C ILE A 34 3.10 1.09 -28.83
N ALA A 35 2.10 0.26 -28.56
CA ALA A 35 0.81 0.24 -29.24
C ALA A 35 -0.31 0.48 -28.20
N PRO A 36 -0.66 1.76 -27.94
CA PRO A 36 -1.67 2.12 -26.94
C PRO A 36 -3.07 1.66 -27.30
N GLU A 37 -3.74 1.00 -26.37
CA GLU A 37 -5.18 0.71 -26.35
C GLU A 37 -5.83 1.60 -25.29
N PHE A 38 -6.65 2.57 -25.72
CA PHE A 38 -7.28 3.51 -24.80
C PHE A 38 -8.55 2.93 -24.19
N ILE A 39 -8.69 3.08 -22.87
CA ILE A 39 -9.89 2.73 -22.12
C ILE A 39 -10.39 3.95 -21.33
N GLU A 40 -11.69 3.99 -21.05
CA GLU A 40 -12.27 4.93 -20.11
C GLU A 40 -12.43 4.29 -18.73
N ILE A 41 -12.08 5.03 -17.68
CA ILE A 41 -12.19 4.63 -16.28
C ILE A 41 -12.54 5.86 -15.42
N GLY A 42 -12.86 5.65 -14.15
CA GLY A 42 -13.02 6.74 -13.18
C GLY A 42 -14.42 7.35 -13.18
N GLU A 43 -14.50 8.66 -12.96
CA GLU A 43 -15.76 9.39 -12.75
C GLU A 43 -16.80 9.10 -13.82
N LYS A 44 -16.40 9.12 -15.10
CA LYS A 44 -17.29 8.82 -16.23
C LYS A 44 -17.96 7.44 -16.11
N GLN A 45 -17.20 6.43 -15.68
CA GLN A 45 -17.69 5.06 -15.58
C GLN A 45 -18.59 4.87 -14.36
N TYR A 46 -18.29 5.54 -13.25
CA TYR A 46 -19.20 5.59 -12.10
C TYR A 46 -20.54 6.21 -12.47
N LEU A 47 -20.53 7.34 -13.19
CA LEU A 47 -21.75 8.02 -13.68
C LEU A 47 -22.53 7.18 -14.69
N ALA A 48 -21.85 6.31 -15.45
CA ALA A 48 -22.47 5.34 -16.36
C ALA A 48 -23.05 4.10 -15.64
N GLY A 49 -22.97 4.01 -14.32
CA GLY A 49 -23.53 2.92 -13.53
C GLY A 49 -22.58 1.75 -13.27
N HIS A 50 -21.30 1.86 -13.67
CA HIS A 50 -20.29 0.86 -13.32
C HIS A 50 -19.75 1.14 -11.92
N SER A 51 -20.25 0.38 -10.93
CA SER A 51 -19.95 0.58 -9.50
C SER A 51 -18.47 0.41 -9.12
N SER A 52 -17.67 -0.23 -9.97
CA SER A 52 -16.22 -0.36 -9.83
C SER A 52 -15.43 0.77 -10.49
N GLY A 53 -16.07 1.64 -11.28
CA GLY A 53 -15.41 2.72 -12.03
C GLY A 53 -14.74 2.25 -13.33
N ILE A 54 -15.08 1.05 -13.82
CA ILE A 54 -14.47 0.43 -15.00
C ILE A 54 -15.44 -0.54 -15.67
N ALA A 55 -15.59 -0.43 -17.00
CA ALA A 55 -16.46 -1.30 -17.78
C ALA A 55 -15.87 -2.70 -18.01
N PRO A 56 -16.69 -3.75 -18.23
CA PRO A 56 -16.24 -5.11 -18.53
C PRO A 56 -15.20 -5.20 -19.66
N GLU A 57 -15.40 -4.45 -20.75
CA GLU A 57 -14.55 -4.49 -21.94
C GLU A 57 -13.15 -3.93 -21.67
N ALA A 58 -13.04 -2.98 -20.72
CA ALA A 58 -11.76 -2.40 -20.32
C ALA A 58 -10.89 -3.42 -19.56
N TRP A 59 -11.49 -4.36 -18.81
CA TRP A 59 -10.76 -5.45 -18.17
C TRP A 59 -10.10 -6.39 -19.20
N GLU A 60 -10.75 -6.63 -20.34
CA GLU A 60 -10.18 -7.47 -21.40
C GLU A 60 -8.94 -6.84 -22.04
N SER A 61 -8.89 -5.51 -22.15
CA SER A 61 -7.66 -4.80 -22.56
C SER A 61 -6.54 -5.01 -21.53
N LEU A 62 -6.81 -4.77 -20.24
CA LEU A 62 -5.82 -4.95 -19.16
C LEU A 62 -5.24 -6.37 -19.12
N ARG A 63 -6.08 -7.39 -19.30
CA ARG A 63 -5.66 -8.81 -19.30
C ARG A 63 -4.86 -9.18 -20.55
N ARG A 64 -5.19 -8.60 -21.71
CA ARG A 64 -4.49 -8.85 -22.97
C ARG A 64 -3.13 -8.17 -23.02
N THR A 65 -3.07 -6.88 -22.68
CA THR A 65 -1.85 -6.06 -22.79
C THR A 65 -0.89 -6.30 -21.64
N LYS A 66 -1.42 -6.60 -20.43
CA LYS A 66 -0.67 -6.83 -19.18
C LYS A 66 0.18 -5.65 -18.69
N VAL A 67 0.14 -4.53 -19.40
CA VAL A 67 0.90 -3.32 -19.11
C VAL A 67 -0.05 -2.16 -19.18
N PHE A 68 -0.21 -1.46 -18.05
CA PHE A 68 -1.20 -0.40 -17.90
C PHE A 68 -0.53 0.92 -17.52
N LEU A 69 -0.66 1.94 -18.36
CA LEU A 69 -0.25 3.31 -18.04
C LEU A 69 -1.50 4.13 -17.74
N LYS A 70 -1.61 4.69 -16.54
CA LYS A 70 -2.78 5.47 -16.17
C LYS A 70 -2.44 6.82 -15.55
N ALA A 71 -3.27 7.81 -15.86
CA ALA A 71 -3.28 9.05 -15.12
C ALA A 71 -4.08 8.91 -13.80
N PRO A 72 -4.07 9.93 -12.93
CA PRO A 72 -4.84 9.94 -11.69
C PRO A 72 -6.35 9.86 -11.91
N ILE A 73 -7.08 9.35 -10.91
CA ILE A 73 -8.53 9.15 -10.95
C ILE A 73 -9.12 9.75 -9.69
N THR A 74 -10.25 10.44 -9.80
CA THR A 74 -10.94 11.02 -8.65
C THR A 74 -11.62 9.92 -7.86
N THR A 75 -11.32 9.83 -6.56
CA THR A 75 -12.06 8.95 -5.62
C THR A 75 -12.97 9.82 -4.74
N PRO A 76 -14.28 9.54 -4.64
CA PRO A 76 -15.18 10.28 -3.75
C PRO A 76 -14.71 10.25 -2.28
N GLN A 77 -14.80 11.38 -1.58
CA GLN A 77 -14.44 11.48 -0.16
C GLN A 77 -15.64 11.17 0.75
N GLY A 78 -15.44 10.36 1.80
CA GLY A 78 -16.40 10.21 2.91
C GLY A 78 -17.68 9.39 2.63
N GLY A 79 -17.84 8.86 1.41
CA GLY A 79 -18.96 8.01 1.02
C GLY A 79 -18.95 7.72 -0.49
N GLY A 80 -19.73 6.73 -0.93
CA GLY A 80 -19.84 6.37 -2.36
C GLY A 80 -19.08 5.09 -2.74
N PHE A 81 -18.55 5.05 -3.96
CA PHE A 81 -17.96 3.84 -4.54
C PHE A 81 -16.59 3.49 -3.94
N LYS A 82 -16.24 2.20 -3.96
CA LYS A 82 -14.88 1.74 -3.60
C LYS A 82 -13.86 2.35 -4.56
N SER A 83 -12.66 2.64 -4.05
CA SER A 83 -11.57 3.17 -4.88
C SER A 83 -11.24 2.23 -6.04
N LEU A 84 -11.31 2.75 -7.27
CA LEU A 84 -10.92 2.01 -8.47
C LEU A 84 -9.43 1.62 -8.43
N ASN A 85 -8.54 2.48 -7.90
CA ASN A 85 -7.12 2.16 -7.79
C ASN A 85 -6.89 0.88 -6.98
N VAL A 86 -7.54 0.78 -5.82
CA VAL A 86 -7.51 -0.43 -4.97
C VAL A 86 -8.13 -1.62 -5.71
N THR A 87 -9.24 -1.41 -6.41
CA THR A 87 -9.92 -2.45 -7.18
C THR A 87 -9.01 -3.06 -8.25
N ILE A 88 -8.33 -2.23 -9.05
CA ILE A 88 -7.38 -2.68 -10.08
C ILE A 88 -6.22 -3.45 -9.45
N ARG A 89 -5.61 -2.91 -8.38
CA ARG A 89 -4.47 -3.53 -7.69
C ARG A 89 -4.81 -4.93 -7.18
N LYS A 90 -5.94 -5.07 -6.46
CA LYS A 90 -6.36 -6.35 -5.89
C LYS A 90 -6.85 -7.34 -6.95
N THR A 91 -7.54 -6.87 -7.99
CA THR A 91 -8.07 -7.75 -9.04
C THR A 91 -6.96 -8.32 -9.93
N LEU A 92 -5.90 -7.54 -10.18
CA LEU A 92 -4.79 -7.92 -11.07
C LEU A 92 -3.56 -8.46 -10.33
N GLY A 93 -3.64 -8.62 -9.01
CA GLY A 93 -2.55 -9.21 -8.24
C GLY A 93 -1.32 -8.30 -8.09
N LEU A 94 -1.50 -6.98 -8.07
CA LEU A 94 -0.41 -5.99 -8.10
C LEU A 94 0.19 -5.73 -6.71
N TYR A 95 0.83 -6.76 -6.15
CA TYR A 95 1.25 -6.81 -4.74
C TYR A 95 2.35 -5.83 -4.32
N ALA A 96 3.19 -5.35 -5.24
CA ALA A 96 4.29 -4.43 -4.91
C ALA A 96 4.07 -3.05 -5.52
N ASN A 97 3.98 -2.01 -4.68
CA ASN A 97 3.99 -0.62 -5.13
C ASN A 97 5.38 -0.01 -4.89
N VAL A 98 6.09 0.30 -5.98
CA VAL A 98 7.46 0.83 -6.02
C VAL A 98 7.41 2.33 -6.19
N ARG A 99 7.97 3.08 -5.23
CA ARG A 99 7.98 4.55 -5.20
C ARG A 99 9.40 5.08 -4.96
N PRO A 100 10.16 5.36 -6.04
CA PRO A 100 11.46 6.04 -5.93
C PRO A 100 11.29 7.50 -5.51
N CYS A 101 12.12 7.95 -4.57
CA CYS A 101 12.15 9.31 -4.06
C CYS A 101 13.59 9.83 -4.14
N VAL A 102 13.86 10.63 -5.17
CA VAL A 102 15.19 11.15 -5.51
C VAL A 102 15.16 12.67 -5.48
N SER A 103 16.15 13.28 -4.84
CA SER A 103 16.35 14.72 -4.84
C SER A 103 17.16 15.19 -6.04
N TYR A 104 16.69 16.25 -6.70
CA TYR A 104 17.34 16.86 -7.86
C TYR A 104 17.94 18.24 -7.53
N ALA A 105 18.56 18.35 -6.35
CA ALA A 105 19.16 19.60 -5.90
C ALA A 105 20.38 19.99 -6.77
N PRO A 106 20.66 21.30 -6.95
CA PRO A 106 19.90 22.44 -6.43
C PRO A 106 18.69 22.84 -7.28
N TYR A 107 18.46 22.17 -8.42
CA TYR A 107 17.45 22.54 -9.42
C TYR A 107 16.02 22.43 -8.88
N VAL A 108 15.74 21.36 -8.14
CA VAL A 108 14.53 21.23 -7.33
C VAL A 108 14.86 21.58 -5.87
N LYS A 109 14.11 22.54 -5.31
CA LYS A 109 14.30 22.99 -3.93
C LYS A 109 13.92 21.87 -2.96
N THR A 110 14.84 21.52 -2.06
CA THR A 110 14.63 20.52 -1.01
C THR A 110 15.52 20.82 0.20
N LEU A 111 15.13 20.33 1.37
CA LEU A 111 15.97 20.32 2.58
C LEU A 111 16.98 19.15 2.58
N HIS A 112 16.82 18.17 1.69
CA HIS A 112 17.60 16.92 1.67
C HIS A 112 18.27 16.69 0.31
N PRO A 113 19.30 17.48 -0.07
CA PRO A 113 19.87 17.49 -1.42
C PRO A 113 20.54 16.20 -1.87
N LYS A 114 20.71 15.21 -0.97
CA LYS A 114 21.35 13.92 -1.25
C LYS A 114 20.40 12.72 -1.11
N MET A 115 19.11 12.97 -0.93
CA MET A 115 18.13 11.90 -0.77
C MET A 115 17.99 11.10 -2.06
N ASP A 116 18.17 9.79 -1.96
CA ASP A 116 17.91 8.82 -3.02
C ASP A 116 17.54 7.50 -2.34
N LEU A 117 16.23 7.22 -2.29
CA LEU A 117 15.71 5.99 -1.70
C LEU A 117 14.49 5.51 -2.45
N VAL A 118 14.09 4.27 -2.19
CA VAL A 118 12.91 3.65 -2.80
C VAL A 118 12.05 3.01 -1.72
N ILE A 119 10.76 3.33 -1.72
CA ILE A 119 9.79 2.68 -0.85
C ILE A 119 9.09 1.57 -1.64
N ILE A 120 9.13 0.37 -1.08
CA ILE A 120 8.45 -0.84 -1.55
C ILE A 120 7.28 -1.09 -0.60
N ARG A 121 6.10 -0.68 -1.04
CA ARG A 121 4.85 -0.77 -0.29
C ARG A 121 4.11 -2.05 -0.66
N GLU A 122 3.69 -2.81 0.36
CA GLU A 122 2.70 -3.88 0.22
C GLU A 122 1.35 -3.28 -0.25
N ASN A 123 0.65 -3.92 -1.20
CA ASN A 123 -0.38 -3.24 -1.99
C ASN A 123 -1.71 -4.02 -2.15
N GLU A 124 -1.90 -5.16 -1.48
CA GLU A 124 -3.06 -6.06 -1.59
C GLU A 124 -3.86 -6.21 -0.28
N GLU A 125 -3.20 -6.16 0.87
CA GLU A 125 -3.78 -6.42 2.18
C GLU A 125 -3.71 -5.19 3.12
N ASP A 126 -3.63 -5.41 4.44
CA ASP A 126 -3.70 -4.39 5.48
C ASP A 126 -5.06 -3.62 5.48
N LEU A 127 -5.13 -2.50 6.19
CA LEU A 127 -6.34 -1.67 6.35
C LEU A 127 -6.93 -1.15 5.03
N TYR A 128 -6.15 -1.12 3.94
CA TYR A 128 -6.62 -0.74 2.60
C TYR A 128 -7.57 -1.77 1.99
N ALA A 129 -7.75 -2.93 2.63
CA ALA A 129 -8.81 -3.86 2.26
C ALA A 129 -10.22 -3.26 2.41
N GLY A 130 -10.39 -2.24 3.26
CA GLY A 130 -11.67 -1.54 3.44
C GLY A 130 -12.79 -2.45 3.95
N ILE A 131 -12.43 -3.39 4.84
CA ILE A 131 -13.38 -4.32 5.45
C ILE A 131 -13.87 -3.67 6.75
N GLU A 132 -14.96 -2.92 6.63
CA GLU A 132 -15.48 -2.05 7.68
C GLU A 132 -16.90 -2.44 8.10
N HIS A 133 -17.18 -2.34 9.39
CA HIS A 133 -18.46 -2.68 9.98
C HIS A 133 -18.80 -1.70 11.10
N ARG A 134 -20.00 -1.11 11.06
CA ARG A 134 -20.58 -0.43 12.22
C ARG A 134 -20.90 -1.50 13.28
N GLN A 135 -20.30 -1.40 14.46
CA GLN A 135 -20.52 -2.34 15.56
C GLN A 135 -21.72 -1.93 16.42
N THR A 136 -21.82 -0.64 16.74
CA THR A 136 -22.89 -0.06 17.57
C THR A 136 -23.25 1.33 17.07
N ASP A 137 -24.02 2.09 17.84
CA ASP A 137 -24.33 3.46 17.45
C ASP A 137 -23.09 4.35 17.42
N GLU A 138 -22.14 4.10 18.32
CA GLU A 138 -20.94 4.92 18.54
C GLU A 138 -19.63 4.29 18.05
N VAL A 139 -19.63 3.00 17.67
CA VAL A 139 -18.40 2.24 17.36
C VAL A 139 -18.40 1.68 15.96
N PHE A 140 -17.31 1.94 15.23
CA PHE A 140 -17.02 1.42 13.90
C PHE A 140 -15.69 0.66 13.92
N GLN A 141 -15.61 -0.42 13.15
CA GLN A 141 -14.43 -1.28 13.10
C GLN A 141 -13.93 -1.39 11.67
N CYS A 142 -12.61 -1.33 11.49
CA CYS A 142 -11.91 -1.75 10.28
C CYS A 142 -10.98 -2.93 10.59
N LEU A 143 -10.93 -3.92 9.70
CA LEU A 143 -10.05 -5.10 9.85
C LEU A 143 -8.70 -4.88 9.18
N LYS A 144 -7.62 -5.12 9.95
CA LYS A 144 -6.25 -5.25 9.44
C LYS A 144 -5.92 -6.73 9.26
N LEU A 145 -5.75 -7.16 8.01
CA LEU A 145 -5.33 -8.50 7.66
C LEU A 145 -3.91 -8.45 7.12
N ILE A 146 -3.02 -9.26 7.70
CA ILE A 146 -1.64 -9.45 7.23
C ILE A 146 -1.41 -10.95 7.08
N THR A 147 -0.94 -11.39 5.91
CA THR A 147 -0.78 -12.80 5.60
C THR A 147 0.69 -13.13 5.36
N ARG A 148 1.10 -14.34 5.78
CA ARG A 148 2.44 -14.86 5.50
C ARG A 148 2.79 -14.82 4.00
N PRO A 149 1.96 -15.35 3.07
CA PRO A 149 2.29 -15.29 1.65
C PRO A 149 2.38 -13.85 1.11
N GLY A 150 1.54 -12.91 1.57
CA GLY A 150 1.64 -11.49 1.22
C GLY A 150 2.97 -10.88 1.68
N CYS A 151 3.34 -11.11 2.94
CA CYS A 151 4.62 -10.68 3.50
C CYS A 151 5.81 -11.27 2.72
N GLU A 152 5.80 -12.57 2.42
CA GLU A 152 6.90 -13.23 1.73
C GLU A 152 7.10 -12.67 0.31
N LYS A 153 6.00 -12.42 -0.42
CA LYS A 153 6.05 -11.80 -1.75
C LYS A 153 6.69 -10.41 -1.70
N ILE A 154 6.19 -9.52 -0.85
CA ILE A 154 6.65 -8.12 -0.84
C ILE A 154 8.07 -7.97 -0.30
N VAL A 155 8.43 -8.72 0.75
CA VAL A 155 9.77 -8.71 1.32
C VAL A 155 10.79 -9.22 0.30
N ARG A 156 10.51 -10.38 -0.32
CA ARG A 156 11.38 -10.95 -1.35
C ARG A 156 11.53 -10.02 -2.54
N TYR A 157 10.44 -9.39 -2.96
CA TYR A 157 10.47 -8.37 -4.00
C TYR A 157 11.39 -7.20 -3.64
N ALA A 158 11.35 -6.70 -2.40
CA ALA A 158 12.23 -5.60 -1.96
C ALA A 158 13.72 -5.98 -2.03
N PHE A 159 14.08 -7.20 -1.63
CA PHE A 159 15.45 -7.69 -1.74
C PHE A 159 15.89 -7.92 -3.20
N GLU A 160 15.05 -8.51 -4.04
CA GLU A 160 15.36 -8.67 -5.48
C GLU A 160 15.46 -7.32 -6.18
N TYR A 161 14.59 -6.36 -5.81
CA TYR A 161 14.68 -4.98 -6.29
C TYR A 161 16.02 -4.36 -5.89
N ALA A 162 16.43 -4.51 -4.62
CA ALA A 162 17.68 -3.97 -4.14
C ALA A 162 18.88 -4.54 -4.92
N ARG A 163 18.93 -5.87 -5.08
CA ARG A 163 19.96 -6.59 -5.84
C ARG A 163 20.00 -6.16 -7.32
N ALA A 164 18.84 -6.07 -7.98
CA ALA A 164 18.74 -5.74 -9.39
C ALA A 164 19.15 -4.30 -9.71
N ASN A 165 18.89 -3.37 -8.77
CA ASN A 165 19.19 -1.95 -8.92
C ASN A 165 20.48 -1.53 -8.21
N GLY A 166 21.29 -2.49 -7.74
CA GLY A 166 22.59 -2.21 -7.12
C GLY A 166 22.54 -1.53 -5.75
N ARG A 167 21.35 -1.46 -5.14
CA ARG A 167 21.09 -0.94 -3.79
C ARG A 167 21.78 -1.85 -2.77
N LYS A 168 22.16 -1.29 -1.62
CA LYS A 168 23.00 -1.93 -0.60
C LYS A 168 22.27 -2.21 0.70
N LYS A 169 21.12 -1.58 0.96
CA LYS A 169 20.38 -1.76 2.21
C LYS A 169 18.88 -1.88 1.99
N VAL A 170 18.24 -2.79 2.73
CA VAL A 170 16.78 -2.89 2.87
C VAL A 170 16.38 -2.70 4.34
N THR A 171 15.56 -1.69 4.61
CA THR A 171 15.02 -1.38 5.93
C THR A 171 13.56 -1.82 6.03
N CYS A 172 13.22 -2.68 6.99
CA CYS A 172 11.84 -3.02 7.31
C CYS A 172 11.24 -2.02 8.30
N MET A 173 10.05 -1.47 8.02
CA MET A 173 9.36 -0.57 8.95
C MET A 173 7.98 -1.12 9.34
N THR A 174 7.75 -1.33 10.63
CA THR A 174 6.49 -1.87 11.17
C THR A 174 6.14 -1.28 12.54
N LYS A 175 4.98 -1.62 13.12
CA LYS A 175 4.60 -1.28 14.50
C LYS A 175 4.42 -2.55 15.36
N ASP A 176 5.32 -3.51 15.19
CA ASP A 176 5.29 -4.82 15.85
C ASP A 176 5.38 -4.76 17.38
N ASN A 177 5.93 -3.68 17.94
CA ASN A 177 5.92 -3.43 19.39
C ASN A 177 4.50 -3.32 19.96
N ILE A 178 3.54 -2.83 19.17
CA ILE A 178 2.10 -2.74 19.52
C ILE A 178 1.33 -3.89 18.87
N MET A 179 1.43 -4.04 17.55
CA MET A 179 0.71 -5.06 16.77
C MET A 179 1.56 -6.33 16.61
N LYS A 180 1.78 -7.01 17.73
CA LYS A 180 2.69 -8.17 17.84
C LYS A 180 2.36 -9.32 16.89
N MET A 181 1.11 -9.49 16.50
CA MET A 181 0.69 -10.60 15.63
C MET A 181 0.75 -10.24 14.15
N THR A 182 0.16 -9.12 13.74
CA THR A 182 0.12 -8.71 12.31
C THR A 182 1.47 -8.16 11.86
N ASP A 183 1.92 -7.08 12.49
CA ASP A 183 3.18 -6.43 12.15
C ASP A 183 4.38 -7.27 12.60
N GLY A 184 4.22 -8.05 13.67
CA GLY A 184 5.21 -9.04 14.08
C GLY A 184 5.34 -10.19 13.09
N LEU A 185 4.27 -10.61 12.39
CA LEU A 185 4.38 -11.57 11.29
C LEU A 185 5.19 -10.96 10.13
N PHE A 186 4.91 -9.72 9.75
CA PHE A 186 5.65 -9.03 8.69
C PHE A 186 7.14 -8.92 9.01
N HIS A 187 7.49 -8.49 10.22
CA HIS A 187 8.87 -8.40 10.69
C HIS A 187 9.53 -9.79 10.75
N LYS A 188 8.85 -10.80 11.28
CA LYS A 188 9.36 -12.17 11.32
C LYS A 188 9.70 -12.71 9.92
N VAL A 189 8.82 -12.48 8.94
CA VAL A 189 9.06 -12.88 7.55
C VAL A 189 10.25 -12.12 6.94
N PHE A 190 10.43 -10.84 7.29
CA PHE A 190 11.61 -10.08 6.91
C PHE A 190 12.91 -10.72 7.42
N ASP A 191 12.95 -11.09 8.71
CA ASP A 191 14.10 -11.75 9.33
C ASP A 191 14.35 -13.16 8.75
N GLU A 192 13.29 -13.88 8.38
CA GLU A 192 13.39 -15.21 7.75
C GLU A 192 13.99 -15.13 6.33
N ILE A 193 13.68 -14.07 5.56
CA ILE A 193 14.14 -13.91 4.16
C ILE A 193 15.52 -13.24 4.09
N ALA A 194 15.84 -12.31 4.99
CA ALA A 194 17.10 -11.56 4.97
C ALA A 194 18.37 -12.43 4.81
N PRO A 195 18.53 -13.59 5.47
CA PRO A 195 19.70 -14.47 5.31
C PRO A 195 19.89 -15.04 3.90
N GLU A 196 18.85 -15.03 3.06
CA GLU A 196 18.94 -15.44 1.65
C GLU A 196 19.64 -14.39 0.75
N TYR A 197 19.91 -13.20 1.30
CA TYR A 197 20.52 -12.04 0.62
C TYR A 197 21.71 -11.48 1.43
N PRO A 198 22.76 -12.28 1.69
CA PRO A 198 23.86 -11.88 2.59
C PRO A 198 24.67 -10.67 2.11
N GLU A 199 24.56 -10.30 0.84
CA GLU A 199 25.20 -9.11 0.26
C GLU A 199 24.44 -7.79 0.51
N ILE A 200 23.22 -7.86 1.05
CA ILE A 200 22.36 -6.71 1.33
C ILE A 200 22.34 -6.46 2.85
N GLN A 201 22.69 -5.24 3.26
CA GLN A 201 22.55 -4.83 4.65
C GLN A 201 21.06 -4.75 5.02
N THR A 202 20.71 -5.15 6.23
CA THR A 202 19.34 -5.08 6.74
C THR A 202 19.26 -4.36 8.07
N ASP A 203 18.15 -3.67 8.30
CA ASP A 203 17.74 -3.13 9.59
C ASP A 203 16.21 -3.09 9.70
N HIS A 204 15.73 -3.07 10.94
CA HIS A 204 14.31 -2.86 11.26
C HIS A 204 14.15 -1.57 12.06
N MET A 205 13.07 -0.84 11.80
CA MET A 205 12.68 0.32 12.60
C MET A 205 11.18 0.31 12.90
N ILE A 206 10.81 0.77 14.09
CA ILE A 206 9.42 1.08 14.38
C ILE A 206 8.98 2.26 13.51
N ILE A 207 7.80 2.17 12.88
CA ILE A 207 7.35 3.10 11.84
C ILE A 207 7.34 4.58 12.27
N ASP A 208 7.08 4.88 13.55
CA ASP A 208 7.08 6.26 14.06
C ASP A 208 8.48 6.87 14.08
N ILE A 209 9.45 6.20 14.70
CA ILE A 209 10.84 6.67 14.70
C ILE A 209 11.48 6.55 13.31
N GLY A 210 11.07 5.55 12.51
CA GLY A 210 11.45 5.38 11.12
C GLY A 210 11.04 6.58 10.27
N ALA A 211 9.77 7.00 10.35
CA ALA A 211 9.25 8.18 9.66
C ALA A 211 9.94 9.47 10.12
N ALA A 212 10.15 9.65 11.43
CA ALA A 212 10.87 10.81 11.96
C ALA A 212 12.33 10.87 11.47
N ARG A 213 13.00 9.71 11.37
CA ARG A 213 14.36 9.61 10.80
C ARG A 213 14.36 9.85 9.31
N LEU A 214 13.38 9.36 8.56
CA LEU A 214 13.24 9.64 7.13
C LEU A 214 13.12 11.15 6.89
N ALA A 215 12.31 11.84 7.68
CA ALA A 215 12.11 13.28 7.57
C ALA A 215 13.32 14.15 7.96
N THR A 216 14.28 13.60 8.70
CA THR A 216 15.42 14.38 9.23
C THR A 216 16.77 13.94 8.67
N ARG A 217 16.91 12.66 8.35
CA ARG A 217 18.13 11.98 7.87
C ARG A 217 17.77 10.90 6.85
N PRO A 218 17.19 11.28 5.69
CA PRO A 218 16.79 10.31 4.67
C PRO A 218 17.98 9.54 4.06
N ASP A 219 19.19 10.08 4.16
CA ASP A 219 20.46 9.46 3.76
C ASP A 219 20.78 8.16 4.53
N LEU A 220 20.07 7.89 5.63
CA LEU A 220 20.15 6.62 6.32
C LEU A 220 19.48 5.47 5.56
N PHE A 221 18.63 5.74 4.58
CA PHE A 221 17.81 4.73 3.92
C PHE A 221 18.20 4.56 2.45
N ASP A 222 17.93 3.37 1.92
CA ASP A 222 18.21 3.03 0.53
C ASP A 222 16.97 2.36 -0.08
N VAL A 223 16.60 1.15 0.37
CA VAL A 223 15.28 0.56 0.13
C VAL A 223 14.52 0.44 1.44
N ILE A 224 13.26 0.83 1.48
CA ILE A 224 12.35 0.64 2.63
C ILE A 224 11.23 -0.31 2.22
N VAL A 225 10.93 -1.31 3.03
CA VAL A 225 9.78 -2.21 2.84
C VAL A 225 8.82 -2.14 4.03
N THR A 226 7.52 -2.02 3.76
CA THR A 226 6.52 -1.76 4.80
C THR A 226 5.09 -2.19 4.39
N PRO A 227 4.19 -2.51 5.36
CA PRO A 227 2.77 -2.73 5.11
C PRO A 227 2.05 -1.55 4.43
N ASN A 228 0.89 -1.83 3.85
CA ASN A 228 0.14 -0.95 2.94
C ASN A 228 -0.09 0.47 3.46
N LEU A 229 -0.75 0.64 4.62
CA LEU A 229 -1.12 1.96 5.14
C LEU A 229 0.14 2.81 5.43
N TYR A 230 1.16 2.18 5.98
CA TYR A 230 2.41 2.85 6.29
C TYR A 230 3.18 3.24 5.04
N GLY A 231 3.20 2.36 4.03
CA GLY A 231 3.81 2.64 2.74
C GLY A 231 3.16 3.84 2.06
N ASP A 232 1.84 3.99 2.14
CA ASP A 232 1.13 5.16 1.61
C ASP A 232 1.63 6.45 2.27
N ILE A 233 1.49 6.54 3.60
CA ILE A 233 1.86 7.73 4.38
C ILE A 233 3.35 8.07 4.19
N LEU A 234 4.23 7.07 4.32
CA LEU A 234 5.67 7.27 4.31
C LEU A 234 6.17 7.75 2.95
N SER A 235 5.58 7.23 1.86
CA SER A 235 6.02 7.58 0.52
C SER A 235 5.49 8.92 0.03
N ASP A 236 4.33 9.35 0.49
CA ASP A 236 3.85 10.72 0.25
C ASP A 236 4.73 11.74 0.99
N ILE A 237 5.13 11.44 2.25
CA ILE A 237 6.13 12.24 2.97
C ILE A 237 7.45 12.26 2.19
N ALA A 238 7.96 11.10 1.78
CA ALA A 238 9.22 11.01 1.04
C ALA A 238 9.18 11.79 -0.29
N ALA A 239 8.10 11.69 -1.04
CA ALA A 239 7.89 12.43 -2.27
C ALA A 239 7.94 13.95 -2.03
N GLU A 240 7.22 14.44 -1.02
CA GLU A 240 7.22 15.87 -0.69
C GLU A 240 8.61 16.36 -0.25
N LEU A 241 9.37 15.54 0.50
CA LEU A 241 10.74 15.86 0.89
C LEU A 241 11.68 16.02 -0.31
N THR A 242 11.41 15.39 -1.46
CA THR A 242 12.21 15.57 -2.68
C THR A 242 11.94 16.90 -3.39
N GLY A 243 10.87 17.61 -3.02
CA GLY A 243 10.55 18.97 -3.45
C GLY A 243 9.16 19.14 -4.05
N SER A 244 8.53 18.06 -4.52
CA SER A 244 7.10 18.05 -4.90
C SER A 244 6.61 16.61 -5.14
N VAL A 245 5.39 16.30 -4.68
CA VAL A 245 4.68 15.07 -5.05
C VAL A 245 4.42 14.97 -6.57
N GLY A 246 4.35 16.09 -7.28
CA GLY A 246 4.21 16.16 -8.74
C GLY A 246 5.37 15.53 -9.53
N LEU A 247 6.51 15.33 -8.87
CA LEU A 247 7.67 14.64 -9.42
C LEU A 247 7.64 13.11 -9.25
N ALA A 248 6.76 12.60 -8.38
CA ALA A 248 6.93 11.25 -7.85
C ALA A 248 6.24 10.18 -8.72
N PRO A 249 7.01 9.28 -9.36
CA PRO A 249 6.45 8.18 -10.13
C PRO A 249 6.13 6.98 -9.22
N SER A 250 5.29 6.08 -9.71
CA SER A 250 5.11 4.77 -9.08
C SER A 250 4.86 3.65 -10.09
N ALA A 251 5.23 2.44 -9.69
CA ALA A 251 4.90 1.21 -10.39
C ALA A 251 4.25 0.20 -9.46
N ASN A 252 3.10 -0.32 -9.85
CA ASN A 252 2.38 -1.39 -9.18
C ASN A 252 2.66 -2.68 -9.95
N ILE A 253 3.42 -3.58 -9.34
CA ILE A 253 3.93 -4.78 -9.98
C ILE A 253 3.20 -6.00 -9.41
N GLY A 254 2.66 -6.81 -10.31
CA GLY A 254 2.13 -8.14 -10.03
C GLY A 254 2.90 -9.22 -10.76
N GLU A 255 2.45 -10.46 -10.62
CA GLU A 255 3.09 -11.61 -11.29
C GLU A 255 2.80 -11.65 -12.80
N HIS A 256 1.65 -11.11 -13.22
CA HIS A 256 1.18 -11.18 -14.61
C HIS A 256 0.92 -9.83 -15.24
N VAL A 257 0.71 -8.78 -14.44
CA VAL A 257 0.33 -7.45 -14.89
C VAL A 257 1.18 -6.42 -14.16
N ALA A 258 1.49 -5.31 -14.83
CA ALA A 258 2.10 -4.13 -14.23
C ALA A 258 1.30 -2.87 -14.56
N MET A 259 1.18 -1.97 -13.59
CA MET A 259 0.52 -0.67 -13.74
C MET A 259 1.45 0.46 -13.33
N PHE A 260 1.56 1.49 -14.16
CA PHE A 260 2.43 2.65 -13.98
C PHE A 260 1.58 3.90 -13.86
N GLU A 261 1.82 4.69 -12.81
CA GLU A 261 1.03 5.88 -12.46
C GLU A 261 1.89 6.87 -11.67
N ALA A 262 1.52 8.15 -11.66
CA ALA A 262 2.06 9.10 -10.70
C ALA A 262 1.48 8.84 -9.29
N ILE A 263 2.17 9.28 -8.24
CA ILE A 263 1.66 9.16 -6.86
C ILE A 263 0.47 10.10 -6.60
N HIS A 264 0.50 11.31 -7.18
CA HIS A 264 -0.48 12.36 -6.89
C HIS A 264 -1.91 12.04 -7.39
N GLY A 265 -2.89 12.73 -6.80
CA GLY A 265 -4.30 12.66 -7.19
C GLY A 265 -4.65 13.48 -8.45
N SER A 266 -5.96 13.66 -8.68
CA SER A 266 -6.50 14.33 -9.88
C SER A 266 -6.45 15.87 -9.85
N ALA A 267 -6.09 16.49 -8.72
CA ALA A 267 -5.89 17.94 -8.56
C ALA A 267 -6.99 18.81 -9.25
N PRO A 268 -8.25 18.69 -8.83
CA PRO A 268 -9.40 19.31 -9.52
C PRO A 268 -9.33 20.85 -9.55
N ASP A 269 -8.59 21.47 -8.63
CA ASP A 269 -8.38 22.91 -8.53
C ASP A 269 -7.55 23.49 -9.68
N ILE A 270 -6.73 22.69 -10.37
CA ILE A 270 -5.91 23.10 -11.52
C ILE A 270 -6.26 22.38 -12.82
N ALA A 271 -7.22 21.46 -12.80
CA ALA A 271 -7.67 20.71 -13.98
C ALA A 271 -8.05 21.64 -15.15
N GLY A 272 -7.55 21.32 -16.35
CA GLY A 272 -7.85 22.03 -17.59
C GLY A 272 -7.17 23.40 -17.73
N LYS A 273 -6.29 23.78 -16.79
CA LYS A 273 -5.53 25.03 -16.88
C LYS A 273 -4.21 24.87 -17.63
N GLY A 274 -3.77 23.65 -17.94
CA GLY A 274 -2.52 23.39 -18.65
C GLY A 274 -1.27 23.71 -17.84
N ILE A 275 -1.36 23.72 -16.50
CA ILE A 275 -0.27 24.10 -15.60
C ILE A 275 0.25 22.93 -14.73
N ALA A 276 -0.38 21.75 -14.81
CA ALA A 276 0.09 20.60 -14.04
C ALA A 276 1.47 20.13 -14.51
N ASN A 277 2.26 19.64 -13.56
CA ASN A 277 3.56 19.05 -13.85
C ASN A 277 3.39 17.61 -14.34
N PRO A 278 3.78 17.27 -15.58
CA PRO A 278 3.65 15.91 -16.10
C PRO A 278 4.78 14.97 -15.63
N SER A 279 5.75 15.47 -14.86
CA SER A 279 6.99 14.73 -14.53
C SER A 279 6.73 13.40 -13.84
N GLY A 280 5.84 13.33 -12.83
CA GLY A 280 5.54 12.08 -12.12
C GLY A 280 5.01 10.99 -13.05
N LEU A 281 4.09 11.32 -13.96
CA LEU A 281 3.55 10.36 -14.93
C LEU A 281 4.57 10.02 -16.02
N LEU A 282 5.34 10.99 -16.49
CA LEU A 282 6.40 10.77 -17.46
C LEU A 282 7.49 9.83 -16.91
N LEU A 283 7.91 10.02 -15.67
CA LEU A 283 8.88 9.15 -14.99
C LEU A 283 8.28 7.77 -14.70
N ALA A 284 6.97 7.66 -14.42
CA ALA A 284 6.30 6.36 -14.35
C ALA A 284 6.28 5.65 -15.72
N ALA A 285 6.12 6.40 -16.82
CA ALA A 285 6.24 5.85 -18.17
C ALA A 285 7.69 5.45 -18.51
N VAL A 286 8.70 6.13 -17.98
CA VAL A 286 10.10 5.67 -18.05
C VAL A 286 10.25 4.31 -17.35
N MET A 287 9.68 4.14 -16.15
CA MET A 287 9.67 2.83 -15.46
C MET A 287 8.95 1.76 -16.29
N MET A 288 7.84 2.10 -16.95
CA MET A 288 7.13 1.21 -17.88
C MET A 288 8.02 0.77 -19.04
N LEU A 289 8.72 1.71 -19.69
CA LEU A 289 9.62 1.39 -20.81
C LEU A 289 10.74 0.44 -20.39
N VAL A 290 11.31 0.62 -19.19
CA VAL A 290 12.28 -0.32 -18.63
C VAL A 290 11.64 -1.70 -18.44
N HIS A 291 10.43 -1.75 -17.87
CA HIS A 291 9.70 -3.00 -17.62
C HIS A 291 9.42 -3.79 -18.92
N ILE A 292 9.08 -3.12 -20.02
CA ILE A 292 8.81 -3.76 -21.32
C ILE A 292 10.06 -3.95 -22.20
N GLY A 293 11.26 -3.80 -21.61
CA GLY A 293 12.53 -4.06 -22.30
C GLY A 293 13.00 -2.97 -23.26
N GLN A 294 12.49 -1.75 -23.14
CA GLN A 294 12.85 -0.58 -23.96
C GLN A 294 13.78 0.39 -23.20
N ALA A 295 14.82 -0.15 -22.59
CA ALA A 295 15.80 0.56 -21.77
C ALA A 295 16.43 1.79 -22.47
N GLU A 296 16.74 1.69 -23.76
CA GLU A 296 17.33 2.79 -24.54
C GLU A 296 16.36 3.98 -24.71
N ALA A 297 15.08 3.71 -24.98
CA ALA A 297 14.07 4.76 -25.07
C ALA A 297 13.83 5.39 -23.70
N ALA A 298 13.77 4.57 -22.64
CA ALA A 298 13.65 5.02 -21.26
C ALA A 298 14.81 5.96 -20.87
N ALA A 299 16.05 5.57 -21.14
CA ALA A 299 17.24 6.37 -20.84
C ALA A 299 17.26 7.68 -21.62
N ARG A 300 16.85 7.67 -22.90
CA ARG A 300 16.76 8.87 -23.73
C ARG A 300 15.78 9.89 -23.14
N ILE A 301 14.60 9.45 -22.74
CA ILE A 301 13.57 10.31 -22.15
C ILE A 301 14.03 10.85 -20.80
N HIS A 302 14.54 9.97 -19.93
CA HIS A 302 14.91 10.37 -18.59
C HIS A 302 16.10 11.34 -18.60
N ASN A 303 17.12 11.12 -19.43
CA ASN A 303 18.22 12.08 -19.57
C ASN A 303 17.79 13.41 -20.19
N ALA A 304 16.84 13.41 -21.13
CA ALA A 304 16.26 14.64 -21.67
C ALA A 304 15.47 15.42 -20.60
N TRP A 305 14.70 14.70 -19.77
CA TRP A 305 14.00 15.29 -18.62
C TRP A 305 14.97 15.87 -17.59
N LEU A 306 16.02 15.13 -17.22
CA LEU A 306 17.08 15.63 -16.32
C LEU A 306 17.73 16.90 -16.89
N SER A 307 18.02 16.92 -18.19
CA SER A 307 18.58 18.10 -18.87
C SER A 307 17.60 19.29 -18.83
N ALA A 308 16.29 19.06 -18.95
CA ALA A 308 15.28 20.11 -18.85
C ALA A 308 15.22 20.73 -17.46
N ILE A 309 15.22 19.90 -16.41
CA ILE A 309 15.28 20.35 -15.01
C ILE A 309 16.58 21.10 -14.74
N GLU A 310 17.71 20.58 -15.22
CA GLU A 310 19.02 21.24 -15.08
C GLU A 310 19.08 22.62 -15.75
N ASP A 311 18.44 22.77 -16.90
CA ASP A 311 18.34 24.04 -17.64
C ASP A 311 17.30 25.01 -17.08
N GLY A 312 16.63 24.66 -15.97
CA GLY A 312 15.64 25.52 -15.31
C GLY A 312 14.27 25.53 -15.97
N VAL A 313 13.95 24.54 -16.81
CA VAL A 313 12.60 24.34 -17.38
C VAL A 313 11.70 23.82 -16.27
N HIS A 314 11.09 24.72 -15.51
CA HIS A 314 10.30 24.38 -14.34
C HIS A 314 8.84 24.78 -14.51
N THR A 315 7.93 23.90 -14.11
CA THR A 315 6.52 24.21 -13.90
C THR A 315 6.33 25.06 -12.64
N ALA A 316 5.11 25.54 -12.41
CA ALA A 316 4.82 26.51 -11.35
C ALA A 316 5.29 26.07 -9.96
N GLU A 317 5.12 24.80 -9.62
CA GLU A 317 5.51 24.24 -8.31
C GLU A 317 7.04 24.12 -8.12
N LEU A 318 7.81 23.98 -9.21
CA LEU A 318 9.27 23.86 -9.16
C LEU A 318 9.98 25.20 -9.41
N HIS A 319 9.23 26.27 -9.67
CA HIS A 319 9.78 27.54 -10.08
C HIS A 319 10.64 28.17 -8.98
N SER A 320 11.85 28.61 -9.34
CA SER A 320 12.83 29.15 -8.40
C SER A 320 13.74 30.16 -9.10
N HIS A 321 14.72 30.71 -8.36
CA HIS A 321 15.75 31.59 -8.94
C HIS A 321 16.65 30.91 -9.98
N LEU A 322 16.60 29.57 -10.09
CA LEU A 322 17.29 28.80 -11.12
C LEU A 322 16.42 28.57 -12.37
N SER A 323 15.15 28.94 -12.33
CA SER A 323 14.23 28.75 -13.45
C SER A 323 14.47 29.77 -14.56
N ILE A 324 14.29 29.32 -15.80
CA ILE A 324 14.30 30.22 -16.95
C ILE A 324 12.91 30.76 -17.22
N GLY A 325 12.81 32.08 -17.43
CA GLY A 325 11.58 32.74 -17.85
C GLY A 325 10.40 32.58 -16.88
N ARG A 326 9.20 32.45 -17.44
CA ARG A 326 7.96 32.17 -16.68
C ARG A 326 7.80 30.67 -16.44
N PRO A 327 6.99 30.24 -15.44
CA PRO A 327 6.65 28.84 -15.28
C PRO A 327 6.11 28.20 -16.56
N PHE A 328 6.58 26.99 -16.87
CA PHE A 328 6.13 26.22 -18.02
C PHE A 328 4.76 25.57 -17.76
N GLY A 329 3.89 25.58 -18.76
CA GLY A 329 2.69 24.74 -18.78
C GLY A 329 3.02 23.28 -19.12
N SER A 330 2.04 22.38 -18.98
CA SER A 330 2.23 20.93 -19.17
C SER A 330 2.79 20.58 -20.56
N MET A 331 2.25 21.19 -21.61
CA MET A 331 2.67 20.93 -22.99
C MET A 331 3.97 21.65 -23.35
N ASP A 332 4.16 22.89 -22.91
CA ASP A 332 5.41 23.63 -23.10
C ASP A 332 6.58 22.88 -22.45
N PHE A 333 6.36 22.29 -21.26
CA PHE A 333 7.34 21.42 -20.60
C PHE A 333 7.63 20.17 -21.43
N ALA A 334 6.61 19.51 -21.97
CA ALA A 334 6.79 18.34 -22.83
C ALA A 334 7.62 18.66 -24.09
N ASP A 335 7.33 19.77 -24.77
CA ASP A 335 8.09 20.22 -25.94
C ASP A 335 9.55 20.54 -25.56
N ALA A 336 9.78 21.19 -24.41
CA ALA A 336 11.12 21.46 -23.91
C ALA A 336 11.92 20.18 -23.57
N VAL A 337 11.26 19.12 -23.11
CA VAL A 337 11.88 17.79 -22.94
C VAL A 337 12.18 17.15 -24.30
N ILE A 338 11.28 17.28 -25.28
CA ILE A 338 11.46 16.76 -26.64
C ILE A 338 12.68 17.39 -27.32
N ASP A 339 12.85 18.71 -27.20
CA ASP A 339 13.99 19.46 -27.73
C ASP A 339 15.34 18.98 -27.17
N ARG A 340 15.32 18.27 -26.04
CA ARG A 340 16.50 17.72 -25.34
C ARG A 340 16.69 16.23 -25.56
N LEU A 341 15.88 15.57 -26.39
CA LEU A 341 16.07 14.16 -26.69
C LEU A 341 17.44 13.91 -27.33
N GLY A 342 18.23 13.05 -26.68
CA GLY A 342 19.62 12.76 -27.08
C GLY A 342 20.67 13.57 -26.31
N ASN A 343 20.26 14.60 -25.56
CA ASN A 343 21.15 15.31 -24.66
C ASN A 343 21.33 14.51 -23.36
N LEU A 344 22.49 14.71 -22.72
CA LEU A 344 22.77 14.24 -21.36
C LEU A 344 22.85 15.45 -20.43
N PRO A 345 22.40 15.33 -19.17
CA PRO A 345 22.60 16.38 -18.18
C PRO A 345 24.11 16.61 -17.96
N GLN A 346 24.53 17.85 -17.69
CA GLN A 346 25.94 18.18 -17.44
C GLN A 346 26.30 18.12 -15.96
N LYS A 347 25.33 18.33 -15.07
CA LYS A 347 25.51 18.44 -13.62
C LYS A 347 24.76 17.35 -12.87
N LEU A 348 23.51 17.08 -13.25
CA LEU A 348 22.79 15.92 -12.74
C LEU A 348 23.43 14.64 -13.29
N THR A 349 23.39 13.55 -12.53
CA THR A 349 24.01 12.29 -12.95
C THR A 349 23.18 11.68 -14.09
N PRO A 350 23.78 11.45 -15.28
CA PRO A 350 23.07 10.79 -16.37
C PRO A 350 22.66 9.37 -15.97
N VAL A 351 21.49 8.94 -16.42
CA VAL A 351 20.98 7.59 -16.16
C VAL A 351 21.31 6.65 -17.31
N SER A 352 21.53 5.38 -16.98
CA SER A 352 21.59 4.28 -17.93
C SER A 352 20.79 3.10 -17.38
N TYR A 353 19.95 2.53 -18.25
CA TYR A 353 19.23 1.29 -17.97
C TYR A 353 19.84 0.09 -18.72
N ALA A 354 20.93 0.31 -19.46
CA ALA A 354 21.66 -0.74 -20.14
C ALA A 354 22.32 -1.67 -19.11
N GLY A 355 22.08 -2.98 -19.23
CA GLY A 355 22.62 -3.97 -18.29
C GLY A 355 21.84 -4.08 -16.96
N ALA A 356 20.65 -3.47 -16.86
CA ALA A 356 19.73 -3.72 -15.75
C ALA A 356 19.53 -5.24 -15.62
N ARG A 357 19.85 -5.79 -14.44
CA ARG A 357 19.70 -7.22 -14.20
C ARG A 357 18.21 -7.53 -14.21
N PRO A 358 17.74 -8.53 -14.98
CA PRO A 358 16.34 -8.91 -14.92
C PRO A 358 16.01 -9.29 -13.48
N MET A 359 15.03 -8.60 -12.88
CA MET A 359 14.50 -9.00 -11.58
C MET A 359 13.93 -10.40 -11.73
N ARG A 360 14.55 -11.37 -11.07
CA ARG A 360 14.01 -12.71 -10.94
C ARG A 360 13.31 -12.77 -9.60
N VAL A 361 12.10 -12.24 -9.53
CA VAL A 361 11.22 -12.60 -8.43
C VAL A 361 10.84 -14.05 -8.69
N PRO A 362 11.21 -15.01 -7.82
CA PRO A 362 10.76 -16.38 -8.00
C PRO A 362 9.25 -16.34 -8.11
N ALA A 363 8.69 -16.86 -9.21
CA ALA A 363 7.26 -17.12 -9.27
C ALA A 363 6.91 -17.89 -8.00
N ALA A 364 5.84 -17.50 -7.30
CA ALA A 364 5.31 -18.35 -6.25
C ALA A 364 4.98 -19.66 -6.96
N ALA A 365 5.83 -20.68 -6.81
CA ALA A 365 5.77 -21.85 -7.67
C ALA A 365 4.33 -22.40 -7.62
N PRO A 366 3.65 -22.56 -8.78
CA PRO A 366 2.25 -22.99 -8.79
C PRO A 366 2.03 -24.35 -8.11
N GLU A 367 3.11 -25.10 -7.87
CA GLU A 367 3.12 -26.47 -7.34
C GLU A 367 4.24 -26.76 -6.32
N ALA A 368 5.08 -25.80 -5.92
CA ALA A 368 5.94 -26.09 -4.77
C ALA A 368 5.05 -26.03 -3.53
N PRO A 369 4.95 -27.11 -2.72
CA PRO A 369 4.25 -27.04 -1.44
C PRO A 369 4.89 -25.87 -0.70
N GLN A 370 4.06 -24.86 -0.46
CA GLN A 370 4.36 -23.46 -0.21
C GLN A 370 5.28 -23.23 1.00
N ARG A 371 6.50 -23.80 1.06
CA ARG A 371 7.11 -24.26 2.33
C ARG A 371 6.00 -24.56 3.33
N ALA A 372 5.09 -25.48 2.97
CA ALA A 372 3.95 -25.76 3.82
C ALA A 372 4.54 -26.30 5.12
N SER A 373 4.77 -25.41 6.09
CA SER A 373 4.94 -25.79 7.48
C SER A 373 3.77 -26.73 7.72
N GLU A 374 4.07 -27.93 8.21
CA GLU A 374 3.02 -28.89 8.54
C GLU A 374 1.87 -28.15 9.21
N PRO A 375 0.61 -28.32 8.75
CA PRO A 375 -0.51 -27.54 9.26
C PRO A 375 -0.48 -27.59 10.78
N ALA A 376 -0.36 -26.42 11.40
CA ALA A 376 -0.28 -26.32 12.84
C ALA A 376 -1.46 -27.05 13.47
N GLN A 377 -1.23 -27.75 14.58
CA GLN A 377 -2.28 -28.38 15.34
C GLN A 377 -3.17 -27.28 15.94
N LYS A 378 -4.29 -27.02 15.26
CA LYS A 378 -5.26 -26.00 15.65
C LYS A 378 -6.23 -26.57 16.69
N ALA A 379 -6.25 -25.98 17.88
CA ALA A 379 -7.20 -26.32 18.93
C ALA A 379 -8.05 -25.10 19.30
N LEU A 380 -9.37 -25.28 19.38
CA LEU A 380 -10.30 -24.25 19.84
C LEU A 380 -10.27 -24.21 21.38
N VAL A 381 -10.03 -23.04 21.96
CA VAL A 381 -9.87 -22.87 23.41
C VAL A 381 -10.83 -21.82 24.01
N GLY A 382 -11.61 -21.14 23.18
CA GLY A 382 -12.59 -20.17 23.64
C GLY A 382 -13.23 -19.36 22.51
N ILE A 383 -13.92 -18.30 22.89
CA ILE A 383 -14.59 -17.36 22.00
C ILE A 383 -14.60 -15.96 22.62
N ASP A 384 -14.29 -14.94 21.82
CA ASP A 384 -14.61 -13.56 22.14
C ASP A 384 -15.99 -13.24 21.54
N VAL A 385 -16.95 -12.86 22.39
CA VAL A 385 -18.29 -12.39 21.98
C VAL A 385 -18.33 -10.88 22.15
N PHE A 386 -18.68 -10.18 21.07
CA PHE A 386 -18.81 -8.73 21.06
C PHE A 386 -20.27 -8.37 21.29
N VAL A 387 -20.55 -7.54 22.30
CA VAL A 387 -21.90 -7.26 22.79
C VAL A 387 -22.18 -5.76 22.69
N HIS A 388 -23.40 -5.43 22.26
CA HIS A 388 -23.96 -4.09 22.32
C HIS A 388 -24.76 -3.94 23.62
N ALA A 389 -24.31 -3.04 24.50
CA ALA A 389 -25.03 -2.73 25.73
C ALA A 389 -24.76 -1.29 26.17
N ALA A 390 -25.70 -0.40 25.88
CA ALA A 390 -25.65 0.98 26.35
C ALA A 390 -25.88 1.08 27.87
N HIS A 391 -25.33 2.13 28.48
CA HIS A 391 -25.55 2.50 29.89
C HIS A 391 -25.35 1.38 30.93
N THR A 392 -24.48 0.42 30.62
CA THR A 392 -24.23 -0.75 31.48
C THR A 392 -22.89 -0.63 32.20
N ARG A 393 -22.85 -1.07 33.47
CA ARG A 393 -21.59 -1.18 34.24
C ARG A 393 -20.91 -2.53 33.97
N PRO A 394 -19.56 -2.60 33.94
CA PRO A 394 -18.83 -3.84 33.68
C PRO A 394 -19.26 -5.01 34.57
N ASP A 395 -19.39 -4.81 35.88
CA ASP A 395 -19.81 -5.88 36.81
C ASP A 395 -21.24 -6.36 36.54
N ALA A 396 -22.16 -5.44 36.22
CA ALA A 396 -23.55 -5.81 35.92
C ALA A 396 -23.63 -6.62 34.62
N LEU A 397 -22.82 -6.29 33.61
CA LEU A 397 -22.71 -7.09 32.40
C LEU A 397 -22.10 -8.46 32.70
N ALA A 398 -21.03 -8.52 33.50
CA ALA A 398 -20.39 -9.77 33.87
C ALA A 398 -21.32 -10.73 34.60
N GLU A 399 -22.09 -10.24 35.58
CA GLU A 399 -23.07 -11.07 36.30
C GLU A 399 -24.14 -11.65 35.37
N ARG A 400 -24.65 -10.85 34.43
CA ARG A 400 -25.57 -11.34 33.39
C ARG A 400 -24.92 -12.42 32.54
N LEU A 401 -23.73 -12.17 32.00
CA LEU A 401 -23.03 -13.10 31.11
C LEU A 401 -22.67 -14.42 31.81
N LYS A 402 -22.23 -14.38 33.07
CA LYS A 402 -21.95 -15.57 33.87
C LYS A 402 -23.20 -16.44 34.06
N ALA A 403 -24.35 -15.81 34.35
CA ALA A 403 -25.61 -16.54 34.51
C ALA A 403 -26.04 -17.27 33.22
N CYS A 404 -25.58 -16.79 32.07
CA CYS A 404 -25.84 -17.37 30.75
C CYS A 404 -24.74 -18.32 30.27
N THR A 405 -23.66 -18.55 31.04
CA THR A 405 -22.51 -19.31 30.57
C THR A 405 -22.76 -20.82 30.77
N PRO A 406 -22.79 -21.64 29.70
CA PRO A 406 -22.98 -23.08 29.85
C PRO A 406 -21.83 -23.76 30.59
N ALA A 407 -22.11 -24.93 31.17
CA ALA A 407 -21.07 -25.75 31.78
C ALA A 407 -19.95 -26.09 30.76
N GLY A 408 -18.69 -25.94 31.19
CA GLY A 408 -17.51 -26.16 30.35
C GLY A 408 -16.89 -24.88 29.76
N LEU A 409 -17.58 -23.75 29.87
CA LEU A 409 -17.04 -22.43 29.55
C LEU A 409 -17.01 -21.55 30.80
N GLU A 410 -16.09 -20.60 30.83
CA GLU A 410 -16.03 -19.55 31.85
C GLU A 410 -15.82 -18.18 31.21
N LEU A 411 -16.52 -17.16 31.72
CA LEU A 411 -16.23 -15.77 31.37
C LEU A 411 -14.93 -15.35 32.06
N GLN A 412 -13.88 -15.14 31.26
CA GLN A 412 -12.54 -14.82 31.76
C GLN A 412 -12.34 -13.30 31.93
N VAL A 413 -12.72 -12.50 30.93
CA VAL A 413 -12.43 -11.06 30.92
C VAL A 413 -13.45 -10.30 30.06
N ILE A 414 -13.82 -9.10 30.50
CA ILE A 414 -14.53 -8.13 29.66
C ILE A 414 -13.60 -6.95 29.41
N THR A 415 -13.55 -6.51 28.15
CA THR A 415 -12.81 -5.31 27.75
C THR A 415 -13.71 -4.33 27.05
N ASN A 416 -13.45 -3.04 27.25
CA ASN A 416 -14.03 -1.96 26.46
C ASN A 416 -12.90 -1.24 25.72
N ARG A 417 -13.03 -1.07 24.40
CA ARG A 417 -11.97 -0.50 23.53
C ARG A 417 -10.57 -1.12 23.75
N GLY A 418 -10.50 -2.41 24.07
CA GLY A 418 -9.25 -3.15 24.27
C GLY A 418 -8.65 -3.10 25.69
N VAL A 419 -9.24 -2.33 26.61
CA VAL A 419 -8.80 -2.22 28.00
C VAL A 419 -9.64 -3.15 28.89
N LYS A 420 -8.99 -3.89 29.80
CA LYS A 420 -9.70 -4.71 30.79
C LYS A 420 -10.56 -3.81 31.70
N VAL A 421 -11.85 -4.10 31.75
CA VAL A 421 -12.84 -3.43 32.63
C VAL A 421 -13.48 -4.39 33.63
N TRP A 422 -13.33 -5.69 33.41
CA TRP A 422 -13.73 -6.73 34.36
C TRP A 422 -12.86 -7.99 34.19
N PRO A 423 -12.45 -8.67 35.28
CA PRO A 423 -12.64 -8.26 36.68
C PRO A 423 -11.69 -7.13 37.09
N GLY A 424 -12.10 -6.34 38.10
CA GLY A 424 -11.24 -5.33 38.72
C GLY A 424 -10.82 -4.19 37.77
N GLY A 425 -11.76 -3.69 36.95
CA GLY A 425 -11.51 -2.51 36.13
C GLY A 425 -11.37 -1.23 36.97
N PHE A 426 -10.66 -0.25 36.42
CA PHE A 426 -10.49 1.06 37.05
C PHE A 426 -11.69 1.97 36.75
N PRO A 427 -12.20 2.73 37.74
CA PRO A 427 -13.36 3.62 37.56
C PRO A 427 -13.12 4.77 36.56
N GLU A 428 -11.85 5.12 36.30
CA GLU A 428 -11.46 6.12 35.31
C GLU A 428 -11.57 5.62 33.86
N THR A 429 -11.75 4.30 33.67
CA THR A 429 -11.83 3.73 32.32
C THR A 429 -13.14 4.13 31.66
N PHE A 430 -13.06 5.05 30.69
CA PHE A 430 -14.20 5.42 29.87
C PHE A 430 -14.68 4.23 29.03
N CYS A 431 -15.94 3.85 29.20
CA CYS A 431 -16.58 2.74 28.49
C CYS A 431 -17.61 3.26 27.49
N THR A 432 -17.63 2.69 26.29
CA THR A 432 -18.69 2.89 25.28
C THR A 432 -19.71 1.75 25.32
N ASP A 433 -20.71 1.80 24.45
CA ASP A 433 -21.76 0.79 24.28
C ASP A 433 -21.30 -0.56 23.69
N HIS A 434 -20.00 -0.72 23.39
CA HIS A 434 -19.41 -1.89 22.73
C HIS A 434 -18.43 -2.66 23.64
N TRP A 435 -18.72 -3.93 23.89
CA TRP A 435 -17.99 -4.75 24.86
C TRP A 435 -17.44 -6.01 24.19
N ARG A 436 -16.17 -6.34 24.43
CA ARG A 436 -15.62 -7.66 24.08
C ARG A 436 -15.59 -8.53 25.33
N CYS A 437 -16.29 -9.65 25.29
CA CYS A 437 -16.47 -10.58 26.40
C CYS A 437 -15.81 -11.90 26.04
N ARG A 438 -14.74 -12.27 26.76
CA ARG A 438 -13.94 -13.45 26.47
C ARG A 438 -14.41 -14.62 27.31
N PHE A 439 -14.82 -15.68 26.63
CA PHE A 439 -15.12 -16.98 27.23
C PHE A 439 -14.03 -17.98 26.87
N VAL A 440 -13.55 -18.75 27.84
CA VAL A 440 -12.53 -19.79 27.63
C VAL A 440 -13.03 -21.12 28.16
N ALA A 441 -12.39 -22.22 27.75
CA ALA A 441 -12.63 -23.52 28.33
C ALA A 441 -12.36 -23.49 29.85
N ALA A 442 -13.25 -24.10 30.63
CA ALA A 442 -13.10 -24.21 32.09
C ALA A 442 -12.01 -25.22 32.53
N GLY A 443 -11.36 -25.90 31.58
CA GLY A 443 -10.27 -26.84 31.80
C GLY A 443 -9.31 -26.87 30.61
N ASP A 444 -8.36 -27.80 30.62
CA ASP A 444 -7.27 -27.85 29.63
C ASP A 444 -7.67 -28.51 28.29
N GLU A 445 -8.87 -29.10 28.22
CA GLU A 445 -9.35 -29.79 27.03
C GLU A 445 -9.86 -28.81 25.96
N PRO A 446 -9.53 -29.03 24.67
CA PRO A 446 -10.05 -28.23 23.58
C PRO A 446 -11.59 -28.28 23.48
N LEU A 447 -12.18 -27.14 23.16
CA LEU A 447 -13.60 -27.02 22.91
C LEU A 447 -14.00 -27.57 21.55
N GLN A 448 -15.25 -27.99 21.46
CA GLN A 448 -15.93 -28.27 20.18
C GLN A 448 -16.83 -27.09 19.80
N HIS A 449 -17.06 -26.88 18.50
CA HIS A 449 -17.94 -25.79 18.02
C HIS A 449 -19.35 -25.84 18.61
N GLY A 450 -19.85 -27.03 18.98
CA GLY A 450 -21.14 -27.18 19.67
C GLY A 450 -21.23 -26.42 21.00
N ALA A 451 -20.11 -26.30 21.74
CA ALA A 451 -20.08 -25.51 22.97
C ALA A 451 -20.25 -24.01 22.70
N LEU A 452 -19.69 -23.51 21.58
CA LEU A 452 -19.87 -22.12 21.17
C LEU A 452 -21.33 -21.85 20.76
N VAL A 453 -21.95 -22.76 19.99
CA VAL A 453 -23.36 -22.63 19.59
C VAL A 453 -24.30 -22.63 20.80
N ALA A 454 -24.02 -23.46 21.80
CA ALA A 454 -24.77 -23.50 23.05
C ALA A 454 -24.67 -22.17 23.81
N LEU A 455 -23.47 -21.60 23.92
CA LEU A 455 -23.28 -20.27 24.53
C LEU A 455 -24.08 -19.20 23.77
N MET A 456 -23.96 -19.13 22.45
CA MET A 456 -24.68 -18.12 21.66
C MET A 456 -26.20 -18.26 21.77
N SER A 457 -26.70 -19.49 21.89
CA SER A 457 -28.13 -19.77 22.08
C SER A 457 -28.62 -19.31 23.45
N GLU A 458 -27.86 -19.51 24.52
CA GLU A 458 -28.21 -19.04 25.85
C GLU A 458 -28.14 -17.50 25.94
N LEU A 459 -27.10 -16.88 25.36
CA LEU A 459 -27.01 -15.42 25.27
C LEU A 459 -28.22 -14.81 24.54
N ALA A 460 -28.65 -15.42 23.43
CA ALA A 460 -29.84 -15.01 22.69
C ALA A 460 -31.11 -15.14 23.53
N ALA A 461 -31.28 -16.28 24.24
CA ALA A 461 -32.44 -16.53 25.09
C ALA A 461 -32.58 -15.50 26.22
N GLN A 462 -31.45 -14.95 26.68
CA GLN A 462 -31.38 -13.95 27.76
C GLN A 462 -31.36 -12.50 27.24
N GLY A 463 -31.62 -12.31 25.94
CA GLY A 463 -31.72 -10.99 25.30
C GLY A 463 -30.39 -10.23 25.28
N ILE A 464 -29.25 -10.93 25.20
CA ILE A 464 -27.94 -10.30 24.99
C ILE A 464 -27.77 -10.03 23.49
N ASP A 465 -27.63 -8.76 23.14
CA ASP A 465 -27.39 -8.32 21.76
C ASP A 465 -25.91 -8.50 21.40
N PHE A 466 -25.57 -9.62 20.77
CA PHE A 466 -24.22 -9.90 20.28
C PHE A 466 -24.06 -9.46 18.82
N ILE A 467 -22.99 -8.69 18.57
CA ILE A 467 -22.69 -8.03 17.29
C ILE A 467 -21.89 -8.96 16.37
N LYS A 468 -20.85 -9.59 16.93
CA LYS A 468 -19.94 -10.49 16.22
C LYS A 468 -19.20 -11.40 17.20
N THR A 469 -18.46 -12.36 16.66
CA THR A 469 -17.64 -13.30 17.44
C THR A 469 -16.25 -13.49 16.82
N GLU A 470 -15.28 -13.87 17.64
CA GLU A 470 -13.95 -14.31 17.21
C GLU A 470 -13.59 -15.60 17.95
N ASN A 471 -13.26 -16.66 17.22
CA ASN A 471 -12.85 -17.91 17.84
C ASN A 471 -11.43 -17.80 18.40
N LEU A 472 -11.23 -18.23 19.65
CA LEU A 472 -9.92 -18.27 20.28
C LEU A 472 -9.31 -19.63 20.02
N CYS A 473 -8.25 -19.66 19.22
CA CYS A 473 -7.55 -20.89 18.88
C CYS A 473 -6.10 -20.83 19.36
N THR A 474 -5.54 -21.99 19.70
CA THR A 474 -4.10 -22.20 19.73
C THR A 474 -3.64 -22.90 18.45
N PHE A 475 -2.38 -22.68 18.09
CA PHE A 475 -1.69 -23.32 16.96
C PHE A 475 -0.38 -23.88 17.52
N ASP A 476 -0.23 -25.20 17.54
CA ASP A 476 0.90 -25.90 18.18
C ASP A 476 1.10 -25.49 19.65
N GLY A 477 -0.02 -25.34 20.37
CA GLY A 477 -0.04 -24.89 21.76
C GLY A 477 0.19 -23.37 21.97
N ALA A 478 0.63 -22.64 20.95
CA ALA A 478 0.79 -21.19 21.02
C ALA A 478 -0.55 -20.46 20.79
N ARG A 479 -0.83 -19.40 21.56
CA ARG A 479 -2.07 -18.62 21.40
C ARG A 479 -2.11 -17.90 20.05
N GLY A 480 -3.19 -18.11 19.31
CA GLY A 480 -3.54 -17.36 18.09
C GLY A 480 -4.32 -16.07 18.36
N PHE A 481 -4.17 -15.47 19.55
CA PHE A 481 -4.88 -14.26 19.94
C PHE A 481 -4.09 -13.49 21.01
N ALA A 482 -4.31 -12.18 21.08
CA ALA A 482 -3.70 -11.30 22.08
C ALA A 482 -4.44 -11.34 23.43
N LEU A 483 -3.69 -11.06 24.50
CA LEU A 483 -4.25 -10.71 25.81
C LEU A 483 -4.74 -9.26 25.79
N ALA A 484 -5.68 -8.92 26.67
CA ALA A 484 -6.12 -7.53 26.84
C ALA A 484 -5.07 -6.68 27.56
N GLN A 485 -5.12 -5.36 27.39
CA GLN A 485 -4.29 -4.47 28.20
C GLN A 485 -4.70 -4.58 29.68
N GLY A 486 -3.74 -4.91 30.54
CA GLY A 486 -3.95 -5.11 31.97
C GLY A 486 -4.52 -6.49 32.35
N GLN A 487 -4.61 -7.44 31.42
CA GLN A 487 -4.95 -8.84 31.73
C GLN A 487 -3.77 -9.56 32.39
#